data_AF-A0A2V8IH26-F1
#
_entry.id   AF-A0A2V8IH26-F1
#
_cell.length_a   1.000
_cell.length_b   1.000
_cell.length_c   1.000
_cell.angle_alpha   90.00
_cell.angle_beta   90.00
_cell.angle_gamma   90.00
#
_symmetry.space_group_name_H-M   'P 1'
#
loop_
_entity.id
_entity.type
_entity.pdbx_description
1 polymer ?
#
loop_
_entity_poly.entity_id
_entity_poly.type
_entity_poly.pdbx_seq_one_letter_code
_entity_poly.pdbx_strand_id
1 'polypeptide(L)'
;DAVGLSLFFNDGTMKPLTFYGNPPRYLNEIDIVTSTPPETTDRGIDSLMKLGELSKLDWTGVKIVDEDWRQSGDGMYQRQRFYRNAHWMNAPSDFVLYATDAGGRRLGATLTASAGRDDRMSNDDDFFVRRFAVRQIATGCRKVGDCTGARFVSQQLVQVRHNRNARNRTVLLPPETAGLQLEWNQNRSSHYTVAVKHASPQSIPYGYGFQVELSVVSAPKNGRLYMPGEAVKLQFTFRDGKGNRLHPAGSLPTYGQFIRDEAMNGLEYYDSPRLNSTVYYALKHREANILVGLSGPTNKLRQSKSILDGKQLFEPQAMAENVRTDGYTGVFTGVPPFSVSLGGQARRDEPVSDTLTLTLPRDAQPGTYVAAIKARRNFGGEALNRAATTTVQVGTVTPTTFTPATGKCENCHQGPSGFDRILHGVNDRRACFACHVALSFENDNALEVRVHSIHSRSRRYAADPKNCSVCHLSAPAGLAKGWLSGAGF
;
A
#
# COMPACT_ATOMS: atom_id res chain seq x y z
N ASP A 1 -5.52 12.49 20.80
CA ASP A 1 -5.88 11.15 20.28
C ASP A 1 -4.72 10.18 20.41
N ALA A 2 -5.04 8.90 20.51
CA ALA A 2 -4.04 7.85 20.51
C ALA A 2 -3.43 7.69 19.11
N VAL A 3 -2.15 7.36 19.05
CA VAL A 3 -1.39 7.25 17.80
C VAL A 3 -1.01 5.79 17.55
N GLY A 4 -1.36 5.27 16.36
CA GLY A 4 -1.04 3.91 15.96
C GLY A 4 0.40 3.77 15.51
N LEU A 5 1.20 2.98 16.23
CA LEU A 5 2.58 2.67 15.87
C LEU A 5 2.65 1.74 14.66
N SER A 6 3.48 2.13 13.70
CA SER A 6 3.92 1.33 12.56
C SER A 6 5.39 0.98 12.74
N LEU A 7 5.68 -0.30 12.95
CA LEU A 7 7.04 -0.82 13.12
C LEU A 7 7.43 -1.58 11.86
N PHE A 8 8.60 -1.27 11.29
CA PHE A 8 9.14 -1.96 10.12
C PHE A 8 10.57 -2.40 10.38
N PHE A 9 10.72 -3.67 10.73
CA PHE A 9 12.01 -4.31 10.92
C PHE A 9 12.42 -4.97 9.59
N ASN A 10 13.55 -4.54 9.05
CA ASN A 10 14.20 -5.16 7.89
C ASN A 10 15.58 -5.66 8.31
N ASP A 11 15.77 -6.98 8.22
CA ASP A 11 16.95 -7.71 8.69
C ASP A 11 17.31 -7.35 10.14
N GLY A 12 16.29 -7.34 11.01
CA GLY A 12 16.40 -7.02 12.44
C GLY A 12 16.52 -5.53 12.77
N THR A 13 16.68 -4.66 11.76
CA THR A 13 16.91 -3.22 11.95
C THR A 13 15.72 -2.36 11.54
N MET A 14 15.59 -1.19 12.16
CA MET A 14 14.57 -0.20 11.82
C MET A 14 15.17 1.21 11.94
N LYS A 15 14.77 2.14 11.07
CA LYS A 15 15.17 3.55 11.22
C LYS A 15 14.70 4.09 12.58
N PRO A 16 15.52 4.87 13.31
CA PRO A 16 15.11 5.46 14.58
C PRO A 16 13.81 6.27 14.46
N LEU A 17 12.99 6.21 15.50
CA LEU A 17 11.75 6.97 15.60
C LEU A 17 12.00 8.29 16.34
N THR A 18 11.28 9.33 15.94
CA THR A 18 11.19 10.58 16.71
C THR A 18 9.76 10.79 17.16
N PHE A 19 9.52 10.74 18.47
CA PHE A 19 8.21 11.01 19.06
C PHE A 19 8.05 12.50 19.31
N TYR A 20 6.95 13.06 18.81
CA TYR A 20 6.60 14.47 18.98
C TYR A 20 5.57 14.60 20.10
N GLY A 21 6.05 14.99 21.28
CA GLY A 21 5.27 14.86 22.52
C GLY A 21 4.99 13.41 22.90
N ASN A 22 4.05 13.21 23.84
CA ASN A 22 3.76 11.90 24.40
C ASN A 22 2.26 11.53 24.31
N PRO A 23 1.67 11.42 23.10
CA PRO A 23 0.33 10.88 22.98
C PRO A 23 0.33 9.39 23.35
N PRO A 24 -0.78 8.87 23.90
CA PRO A 24 -0.94 7.44 24.07
C PRO A 24 -0.75 6.68 22.74
N ARG A 25 -0.17 5.47 22.79
CA ARG A 25 0.21 4.67 21.62
C ARG A 25 -0.51 3.32 21.62
N TYR A 26 -0.70 2.72 20.45
CA TYR A 26 -1.10 1.32 20.29
C TYR A 26 -0.37 0.69 19.10
N LEU A 27 -0.20 -0.64 19.05
CA LEU A 27 0.38 -1.30 17.88
C LEU A 27 -0.63 -1.34 16.74
N ASN A 28 -0.34 -0.71 15.60
CA ASN A 28 -1.26 -0.63 14.45
C ASN A 28 -0.77 -1.32 13.19
N GLU A 29 0.54 -1.32 12.95
CA GLU A 29 1.18 -1.97 11.80
C GLU A 29 2.53 -2.55 12.27
N ILE A 30 2.78 -3.82 11.96
CA ILE A 30 4.07 -4.48 12.22
C ILE A 30 4.44 -5.24 10.96
N ASP A 31 5.61 -4.91 10.41
CA ASP A 31 6.24 -5.65 9.33
C ASP A 31 7.62 -6.11 9.78
N ILE A 32 7.87 -7.41 9.74
CA ILE A 32 9.20 -8.01 9.96
C ILE A 32 9.60 -8.70 8.66
N VAL A 33 10.76 -8.32 8.15
CA VAL A 33 11.37 -8.89 6.95
C VAL A 33 12.76 -9.36 7.34
N THR A 34 13.07 -10.62 7.07
CA THR A 34 14.42 -11.16 7.19
C THR A 34 14.79 -11.82 5.88
N SER A 35 15.92 -11.43 5.30
CA SER A 35 16.39 -11.84 3.98
C SER A 35 17.68 -12.66 4.09
N THR A 36 17.84 -13.65 3.21
CA THR A 36 19.14 -14.28 2.99
C THR A 36 20.05 -13.35 2.19
N PRO A 37 21.38 -13.49 2.32
CA PRO A 37 22.30 -12.95 1.31
C PRO A 37 21.96 -13.48 -0.09
N PRO A 38 22.29 -12.74 -1.17
CA PRO A 38 22.09 -13.23 -2.53
C PRO A 38 22.92 -14.47 -2.86
N GLU A 39 22.27 -15.49 -3.40
CA GLU A 39 22.88 -16.76 -3.81
C GLU A 39 22.90 -16.92 -5.35
N THR A 40 23.76 -17.80 -5.86
CA THR A 40 23.84 -18.15 -7.30
C THR A 40 23.16 -19.47 -7.64
N THR A 41 22.64 -20.18 -6.65
CA THR A 41 21.98 -21.48 -6.82
C THR A 41 20.56 -21.40 -6.29
N ASP A 42 19.61 -21.96 -7.02
CA ASP A 42 18.22 -22.07 -6.57
C ASP A 42 18.13 -23.15 -5.48
N ARG A 43 18.14 -22.74 -4.21
CA ARG A 43 17.94 -23.62 -3.04
C ARG A 43 16.55 -23.49 -2.43
N GLY A 44 15.60 -22.91 -3.17
CA GLY A 44 14.30 -22.52 -2.60
C GLY A 44 14.49 -21.63 -1.36
N ILE A 45 13.96 -22.12 -0.22
CA ILE A 45 14.00 -21.41 1.06
C ILE A 45 14.91 -22.08 2.09
N ASP A 46 15.70 -23.08 1.69
CA ASP A 46 16.49 -23.89 2.62
C ASP A 46 17.50 -23.07 3.42
N SER A 47 18.17 -22.12 2.78
CA SER A 47 19.12 -21.22 3.44
C SER A 47 18.43 -20.32 4.46
N LEU A 48 17.22 -19.85 4.15
CA LEU A 48 16.42 -19.03 5.06
C LEU A 48 15.97 -19.85 6.28
N MET A 49 15.57 -21.10 6.08
CA MET A 49 15.20 -22.03 7.17
C MET A 49 16.36 -22.35 8.10
N LYS A 50 17.60 -22.17 7.66
CA LYS A 50 18.83 -22.38 8.46
C LYS A 50 19.42 -21.07 9.01
N LEU A 51 18.82 -19.92 8.66
CA LEU A 51 19.38 -18.61 8.98
C LEU A 51 19.13 -18.26 10.45
N GLY A 52 20.19 -18.30 11.26
CA GLY A 52 20.26 -17.71 12.61
C GLY A 52 18.98 -17.85 13.42
N GLU A 53 18.30 -16.73 13.62
CA GLU A 53 17.06 -16.61 14.39
C GLU A 53 15.85 -17.37 13.81
N LEU A 54 15.77 -17.52 12.49
CA LEU A 54 14.67 -18.21 11.81
C LEU A 54 14.79 -19.74 11.88
N SER A 55 15.97 -20.26 12.22
CA SER A 55 16.21 -21.71 12.34
C SER A 55 15.39 -22.38 13.45
N LYS A 56 14.88 -21.59 14.39
CA LYS A 56 14.07 -22.05 15.52
C LYS A 56 12.57 -22.01 15.25
N LEU A 57 12.16 -21.45 14.11
CA LEU A 57 10.75 -21.46 13.70
C LEU A 57 10.32 -22.88 13.32
N ASP A 58 9.05 -23.20 13.60
CA ASP A 58 8.49 -24.48 13.19
C ASP A 58 8.06 -24.45 11.71
N TRP A 59 8.97 -24.91 10.85
CA TRP A 59 8.82 -24.95 9.40
C TRP A 59 7.92 -26.09 8.90
N THR A 60 7.41 -26.95 9.78
CA THR A 60 6.59 -28.11 9.40
C THR A 60 5.39 -27.68 8.56
N GLY A 61 5.20 -28.35 7.41
CA GLY A 61 4.08 -28.10 6.50
C GLY A 61 4.31 -26.98 5.49
N VAL A 62 5.45 -26.28 5.52
CA VAL A 62 5.78 -25.27 4.51
C VAL A 62 5.78 -25.86 3.10
N LYS A 63 5.13 -25.16 2.17
CA LYS A 63 5.07 -25.55 0.76
C LYS A 63 4.87 -24.34 -0.14
N ILE A 64 5.25 -24.48 -1.41
CA ILE A 64 4.93 -23.49 -2.44
C ILE A 64 3.41 -23.42 -2.58
N VAL A 65 2.87 -22.20 -2.63
CA VAL A 65 1.44 -21.94 -2.85
C VAL A 65 1.18 -21.08 -4.08
N ASP A 66 2.21 -20.41 -4.59
CA ASP A 66 2.10 -19.49 -5.72
C ASP A 66 3.48 -19.24 -6.36
N GLU A 67 3.48 -18.92 -7.64
CA GLU A 67 4.66 -18.48 -8.39
C GLU A 67 4.26 -17.38 -9.38
N ASP A 68 5.05 -16.31 -9.40
CA ASP A 68 4.84 -15.13 -10.24
C ASP A 68 6.09 -14.85 -11.08
N TRP A 69 5.89 -14.38 -12.30
CA TRP A 69 6.93 -13.99 -13.24
C TRP A 69 6.65 -12.59 -13.75
N ARG A 70 7.59 -11.68 -13.53
CA ARG A 70 7.49 -10.28 -13.97
C ARG A 70 8.64 -9.95 -14.89
N GLN A 71 8.34 -9.28 -15.99
CA GLN A 71 9.38 -8.73 -16.83
C GLN A 71 10.04 -7.55 -16.12
N SER A 72 11.37 -7.56 -16.08
CA SER A 72 12.20 -6.47 -15.59
C SER A 72 12.47 -5.46 -16.72
N GLY A 73 12.79 -4.21 -16.35
CA GLY A 73 13.03 -3.15 -17.33
C GLY A 73 14.27 -3.36 -18.23
N ASP A 74 15.12 -4.33 -17.91
CA ASP A 74 16.30 -4.75 -18.65
C ASP A 74 16.01 -5.85 -19.70
N GLY A 75 14.74 -6.22 -19.89
CA GLY A 75 14.32 -7.28 -20.80
C GLY A 75 14.43 -8.70 -20.22
N MET A 76 14.96 -8.83 -19.00
CA MET A 76 15.01 -10.09 -18.25
C MET A 76 13.71 -10.28 -17.44
N TYR A 77 13.63 -11.37 -16.69
CA TYR A 77 12.51 -11.67 -15.81
C TYR A 77 12.96 -11.79 -14.35
N GLN A 78 12.06 -11.39 -13.46
CA GLN A 78 12.08 -11.70 -12.04
C GLN A 78 11.06 -12.81 -11.76
N ARG A 79 11.49 -13.91 -11.16
CA ARG A 79 10.61 -14.97 -10.63
C ARG A 79 10.41 -14.76 -9.13
N GLN A 80 9.19 -14.93 -8.64
CA GLN A 80 8.89 -14.99 -7.21
C GLN A 80 8.13 -16.27 -6.89
N ARG A 81 8.69 -17.15 -6.04
CA ARG A 81 7.95 -18.29 -5.45
C ARG A 81 7.49 -17.91 -4.06
N PHE A 82 6.23 -18.15 -3.75
CA PHE A 82 5.65 -17.90 -2.42
C PHE A 82 5.40 -19.20 -1.69
N TYR A 83 5.84 -19.25 -0.44
CA TYR A 83 5.77 -20.40 0.44
C TYR A 83 4.87 -20.05 1.64
N ARG A 84 3.95 -20.96 1.97
CA ARG A 84 3.06 -20.83 3.13
C ARG A 84 2.88 -22.17 3.82
N ASN A 85 2.11 -22.17 4.91
CA ASN A 85 1.66 -23.33 5.67
C ASN A 85 2.66 -23.91 6.67
N ALA A 86 3.81 -23.26 6.89
CA ALA A 86 4.62 -23.56 8.05
C ALA A 86 3.77 -23.41 9.33
N HIS A 87 4.00 -24.24 10.35
CA HIS A 87 3.22 -24.20 11.58
C HIS A 87 3.26 -22.80 12.23
N TRP A 88 4.42 -22.14 12.27
CA TRP A 88 4.55 -20.77 12.78
C TRP A 88 3.70 -19.74 12.01
N MET A 89 3.43 -19.98 10.72
CA MET A 89 2.58 -19.10 9.90
C MET A 89 1.10 -19.27 10.23
N ASN A 90 0.68 -20.42 10.77
CA ASN A 90 -0.72 -20.74 11.05
C ASN A 90 -1.10 -20.59 12.52
N ALA A 91 -0.13 -20.79 13.42
CA ALA A 91 -0.29 -20.73 14.86
C ALA A 91 -0.76 -19.34 15.36
N PRO A 92 -1.35 -19.27 16.57
CA PRO A 92 -1.61 -18.01 17.25
C PRO A 92 -0.31 -17.19 17.39
N SER A 93 -0.32 -15.96 16.88
CA SER A 93 0.84 -15.06 16.97
C SER A 93 0.52 -13.84 17.81
N ASP A 94 1.38 -13.56 18.77
CA ASP A 94 1.24 -12.45 19.71
C ASP A 94 2.51 -11.60 19.71
N PHE A 95 2.30 -10.31 19.86
CA PHE A 95 3.32 -9.28 19.85
C PHE A 95 3.26 -8.49 21.15
N VAL A 96 4.42 -8.32 21.79
CA VAL A 96 4.58 -7.49 22.98
C VAL A 96 5.68 -6.49 22.72
N LEU A 97 5.36 -5.20 22.87
CA LEU A 97 6.32 -4.12 22.72
C LEU A 97 6.58 -3.48 24.08
N TYR A 98 7.84 -3.50 24.48
CA TYR A 98 8.34 -2.88 25.70
C TYR A 98 8.98 -1.54 25.35
N ALA A 99 8.69 -0.51 26.13
CA ALA A 99 9.52 0.68 26.17
C ALA A 99 10.81 0.36 26.94
N THR A 100 11.93 0.94 26.53
CA THR A 100 13.22 0.81 27.23
C THR A 100 13.85 2.17 27.47
N ASP A 101 14.60 2.32 28.56
CA ASP A 101 15.48 3.48 28.76
C ASP A 101 16.74 3.37 27.89
N ALA A 102 17.63 4.36 28.00
CA ALA A 102 18.88 4.41 27.25
C ALA A 102 19.85 3.26 27.60
N GLY A 103 19.69 2.63 28.77
CA GLY A 103 20.44 1.45 29.19
C GLY A 103 19.79 0.13 28.75
N GLY A 104 18.65 0.17 28.06
CA GLY A 104 17.92 -1.02 27.62
C GLY A 104 17.03 -1.65 28.69
N ARG A 105 16.88 -1.02 29.86
CA ARG A 105 15.97 -1.53 30.91
C ARG A 105 14.53 -1.22 30.52
N ARG A 106 13.66 -2.22 30.67
CA ARG A 106 12.23 -2.11 30.36
C ARG A 106 11.53 -1.11 31.28
N LEU A 107 10.59 -0.35 30.71
CA LEU A 107 9.87 0.72 31.36
C LEU A 107 8.35 0.55 31.22
N GLY A 108 7.63 0.95 32.26
CA GLY A 108 6.18 1.18 32.21
C GLY A 108 5.34 -0.03 31.81
N ALA A 109 4.12 0.27 31.34
CA ALA A 109 3.20 -0.73 30.80
C ALA A 109 3.60 -1.14 29.37
N THR A 110 3.29 -2.38 29.01
CA THR A 110 3.59 -2.93 27.69
C THR A 110 2.45 -2.74 26.72
N LEU A 111 2.79 -2.53 25.46
CA LEU A 111 1.84 -2.56 24.36
C LEU A 111 1.70 -4.01 23.89
N THR A 112 0.48 -4.51 23.82
CA THR A 112 0.20 -5.89 23.40
C THR A 112 -0.71 -5.90 22.18
N ALA A 113 -0.49 -6.85 21.28
CA ALA A 113 -1.41 -7.13 20.19
C ALA A 113 -1.39 -8.61 19.80
N SER A 114 -2.57 -9.20 19.65
CA SER A 114 -2.72 -10.55 19.11
C SER A 114 -3.06 -10.50 17.63
N ALA A 115 -2.26 -11.18 16.84
CA ALA A 115 -2.60 -11.47 15.46
C ALA A 115 -3.43 -12.73 15.33
N GLY A 116 -3.64 -13.55 16.35
CA GLY A 116 -4.46 -14.76 16.28
C GLY A 116 -3.97 -15.80 15.25
N ARG A 117 -4.87 -16.71 14.84
CA ARG A 117 -4.59 -17.83 13.91
C ARG A 117 -4.90 -17.48 12.45
N ASP A 118 -4.26 -18.15 11.50
CA ASP A 118 -4.48 -17.85 10.07
C ASP A 118 -5.86 -18.29 9.54
N ASP A 119 -6.44 -19.32 10.14
CA ASP A 119 -7.63 -20.03 9.66
C ASP A 119 -8.96 -19.38 10.03
N ARG A 120 -8.95 -18.41 10.96
CA ARG A 120 -10.14 -17.67 11.38
C ARG A 120 -9.75 -16.34 12.01
N MET A 121 -10.67 -15.38 11.91
CA MET A 121 -10.61 -14.14 12.69
C MET A 121 -11.43 -14.31 13.97
N SER A 122 -10.83 -14.04 15.13
CA SER A 122 -11.54 -13.95 16.42
C SER A 122 -11.91 -12.49 16.74
N ASN A 123 -12.78 -12.30 17.74
CA ASN A 123 -13.00 -10.98 18.34
C ASN A 123 -11.80 -10.50 19.18
N ASP A 124 -11.01 -11.45 19.70
CA ASP A 124 -9.78 -11.15 20.45
C ASP A 124 -8.59 -10.79 19.54
N ASP A 125 -8.72 -11.05 18.24
CA ASP A 125 -7.69 -10.69 17.26
C ASP A 125 -7.67 -9.18 17.06
N ASP A 126 -6.54 -8.57 17.37
CA ASP A 126 -6.35 -7.14 17.23
C ASP A 126 -6.17 -6.74 15.76
N PHE A 127 -5.57 -7.56 14.90
CA PHE A 127 -5.29 -7.16 13.52
C PHE A 127 -6.31 -7.68 12.50
N PHE A 128 -6.90 -6.77 11.72
CA PHE A 128 -7.75 -7.14 10.58
C PHE A 128 -6.94 -7.85 9.48
N VAL A 129 -5.74 -7.36 9.18
CA VAL A 129 -4.85 -8.00 8.21
C VAL A 129 -3.77 -8.78 8.95
N ARG A 130 -3.62 -10.05 8.56
CA ARG A 130 -2.53 -10.94 8.96
C ARG A 130 -2.03 -11.66 7.73
N ARG A 131 -0.73 -11.55 7.44
CA ARG A 131 -0.09 -12.19 6.29
C ARG A 131 1.30 -12.64 6.67
N PHE A 132 1.42 -13.94 6.94
CA PHE A 132 2.69 -14.60 7.17
C PHE A 132 3.00 -15.49 5.98
N ALA A 133 4.16 -15.24 5.38
CA ALA A 133 4.62 -15.96 4.19
C ALA A 133 6.14 -15.94 4.13
N VAL A 134 6.67 -16.78 3.25
CA VAL A 134 8.03 -16.66 2.76
C VAL A 134 7.98 -16.48 1.26
N ARG A 135 8.96 -15.81 0.68
CA ARG A 135 9.17 -15.84 -0.76
C ARG A 135 10.62 -16.06 -1.12
N GLN A 136 10.86 -16.62 -2.29
CA GLN A 136 12.15 -16.60 -2.96
C GLN A 136 12.02 -15.75 -4.21
N ILE A 137 12.89 -14.74 -4.34
CA ILE A 137 13.02 -13.88 -5.51
C ILE A 137 14.23 -14.35 -6.30
N ALA A 138 14.04 -14.62 -7.59
CA ALA A 138 15.13 -14.82 -8.54
C ALA A 138 15.17 -13.64 -9.52
N THR A 139 16.30 -12.94 -9.59
CA THR A 139 16.51 -11.78 -10.47
C THR A 139 17.51 -12.13 -11.57
N GLY A 140 17.22 -11.73 -12.80
CA GLY A 140 18.06 -12.02 -13.96
C GLY A 140 17.72 -13.35 -14.65
N CYS A 141 16.47 -13.79 -14.58
CA CYS A 141 16.00 -14.95 -15.34
C CYS A 141 15.86 -14.56 -16.83
N ARG A 142 16.35 -15.39 -17.76
CA ARG A 142 16.39 -15.06 -19.19
C ARG A 142 15.01 -15.06 -19.84
N LYS A 143 14.15 -15.97 -19.38
CA LYS A 143 12.76 -16.12 -19.82
C LYS A 143 11.96 -16.81 -18.74
N VAL A 144 10.64 -16.81 -18.88
CA VAL A 144 9.74 -17.62 -18.06
C VAL A 144 10.21 -19.08 -18.10
N GLY A 145 10.35 -19.69 -16.92
CA GLY A 145 10.85 -21.05 -16.74
C GLY A 145 12.38 -21.22 -16.73
N ASP A 146 13.18 -20.19 -17.03
CA ASP A 146 14.65 -20.28 -17.07
C ASP A 146 15.33 -19.18 -16.24
N CYS A 147 15.84 -19.58 -15.07
CA CYS A 147 16.63 -18.73 -14.17
C CYS A 147 18.11 -19.14 -14.13
N THR A 148 18.64 -19.73 -15.20
CA THR A 148 20.07 -20.05 -15.30
C THR A 148 20.92 -18.78 -15.23
N GLY A 149 21.82 -18.70 -14.24
CA GLY A 149 22.66 -17.52 -14.00
C GLY A 149 21.99 -16.40 -13.19
N ALA A 150 20.75 -16.62 -12.72
CA ALA A 150 20.05 -15.66 -11.86
C ALA A 150 20.66 -15.57 -10.46
N ARG A 151 20.29 -14.51 -9.73
CA ARG A 151 20.57 -14.34 -8.30
C ARG A 151 19.32 -14.62 -7.48
N PHE A 152 19.47 -15.34 -6.37
CA PHE A 152 18.37 -15.79 -5.53
C PHE A 152 18.44 -15.15 -4.15
N VAL A 153 17.33 -14.58 -3.69
CA VAL A 153 17.17 -14.06 -2.33
C VAL A 153 15.88 -14.62 -1.74
N SER A 154 15.95 -15.21 -0.55
CA SER A 154 14.78 -15.71 0.17
C SER A 154 14.44 -14.77 1.32
N GLN A 155 13.16 -14.50 1.53
CA GLN A 155 12.67 -13.55 2.51
C GLN A 155 11.53 -14.14 3.35
N GLN A 156 11.66 -14.03 4.66
CA GLN A 156 10.58 -14.21 5.61
C GLN A 156 9.79 -12.91 5.75
N LEU A 157 8.47 -13.02 5.82
CA LEU A 157 7.55 -11.89 5.86
C LEU A 157 6.50 -12.10 6.96
N VAL A 158 6.50 -11.23 7.97
CA VAL A 158 5.48 -11.15 9.02
C VAL A 158 4.80 -9.79 8.89
N GLN A 159 3.57 -9.75 8.39
CA GLN A 159 2.86 -8.49 8.14
C GLN A 159 1.50 -8.53 8.85
N VAL A 160 1.29 -7.60 9.79
CA VAL A 160 0.00 -7.39 10.47
C VAL A 160 -0.36 -5.92 10.48
N ARG A 161 -1.64 -5.59 10.29
CA ARG A 161 -2.10 -4.18 10.29
C ARG A 161 -3.57 -4.00 10.59
N HIS A 162 -3.91 -2.74 10.90
CA HIS A 162 -5.24 -2.23 11.26
C HIS A 162 -5.75 -2.83 12.57
N ASN A 163 -5.35 -2.20 13.69
CA ASN A 163 -5.78 -2.62 15.00
C ASN A 163 -7.28 -2.34 15.21
N ARG A 164 -8.04 -3.39 15.52
CA ARG A 164 -9.49 -3.40 15.73
C ARG A 164 -9.88 -2.97 17.13
N ASN A 165 -8.99 -3.14 18.09
CA ASN A 165 -9.20 -2.86 19.52
C ASN A 165 -8.32 -1.70 20.01
N ALA A 166 -7.95 -0.77 19.13
CA ALA A 166 -6.98 0.30 19.41
C ALA A 166 -7.26 1.04 20.74
N ARG A 167 -8.52 1.36 21.04
CA ARG A 167 -8.92 2.02 22.29
C ARG A 167 -8.55 1.22 23.54
N ASN A 168 -8.69 -0.11 23.49
CA ASN A 168 -8.40 -1.01 24.60
C ASN A 168 -6.91 -1.39 24.69
N ARG A 169 -6.14 -1.17 23.60
CA ARG A 169 -4.71 -1.51 23.48
C ARG A 169 -3.80 -0.29 23.62
N THR A 170 -4.35 0.84 24.04
CA THR A 170 -3.62 2.10 24.12
C THR A 170 -2.86 2.21 25.45
N VAL A 171 -1.59 2.60 25.38
CA VAL A 171 -0.71 2.81 26.54
C VAL A 171 0.02 4.15 26.41
N LEU A 172 0.15 4.87 27.52
CA LEU A 172 1.05 6.02 27.61
C LEU A 172 2.47 5.52 27.88
N LEU A 173 3.39 5.79 26.95
CA LEU A 173 4.79 5.40 27.13
C LEU A 173 5.47 6.36 28.12
N PRO A 174 6.39 5.88 28.97
CA PRO A 174 7.15 6.75 29.87
C PRO A 174 7.97 7.81 29.08
N PRO A 175 8.03 9.08 29.52
CA PRO A 175 8.76 10.14 28.81
C PRO A 175 10.25 9.84 28.58
N GLU A 176 10.87 9.04 29.44
CA GLU A 176 12.27 8.60 29.37
C GLU A 176 12.52 7.42 28.42
N THR A 177 11.48 6.98 27.67
CA THR A 177 11.61 5.94 26.64
C THR A 177 12.65 6.34 25.60
N ALA A 178 13.77 5.64 25.53
CA ALA A 178 14.83 5.83 24.53
C ALA A 178 14.87 4.71 23.48
N GLY A 179 14.10 3.65 23.67
CA GLY A 179 13.98 2.56 22.70
C GLY A 179 12.67 1.80 22.84
N LEU A 180 12.36 1.01 21.81
CA LEU A 180 11.29 0.02 21.84
C LEU A 180 11.87 -1.35 21.52
N GLN A 181 11.47 -2.37 22.28
CA GLN A 181 11.83 -3.77 22.07
C GLN A 181 10.57 -4.56 21.75
N LEU A 182 10.50 -5.16 20.56
CA LEU A 182 9.41 -6.03 20.15
C LEU A 182 9.78 -7.50 20.40
N GLU A 183 8.92 -8.19 21.13
CA GLU A 183 8.92 -9.65 21.24
C GLU A 183 7.79 -10.24 20.40
N TRP A 184 8.10 -11.31 19.67
CA TRP A 184 7.14 -12.09 18.90
C TRP A 184 7.17 -13.54 19.38
N ASN A 185 6.02 -14.06 19.81
CA ASN A 185 5.93 -15.36 20.48
C ASN A 185 6.43 -16.56 19.64
N GLN A 186 6.34 -16.50 18.30
CA GLN A 186 6.84 -17.55 17.42
C GLN A 186 8.36 -17.51 17.26
N ASN A 187 9.00 -16.36 17.46
CA ASN A 187 10.44 -16.19 17.34
C ASN A 187 11.04 -15.46 18.54
N ARG A 188 10.98 -16.10 19.71
CA ARG A 188 11.42 -15.49 20.98
C ARG A 188 12.92 -15.20 21.07
N SER A 189 13.72 -15.79 20.19
CA SER A 189 15.16 -15.54 20.17
C SER A 189 15.59 -14.34 19.33
N SER A 190 14.68 -13.78 18.55
CA SER A 190 14.98 -12.56 17.80
C SER A 190 14.95 -11.33 18.69
N HIS A 191 15.83 -10.38 18.37
CA HIS A 191 15.90 -9.10 19.04
C HIS A 191 15.50 -8.00 18.06
N TYR A 192 14.23 -7.60 18.10
CA TYR A 192 13.72 -6.49 17.30
C TYR A 192 13.73 -5.22 18.15
N THR A 193 14.66 -4.31 17.87
CA THR A 193 14.80 -3.07 18.64
C THR A 193 14.87 -1.85 17.73
N VAL A 194 14.30 -0.75 18.20
CA VAL A 194 14.38 0.54 17.50
C VAL A 194 14.65 1.65 18.51
N ALA A 195 15.59 2.54 18.18
CA ALA A 195 15.87 3.71 18.99
C ALA A 195 14.73 4.74 18.87
N VAL A 196 14.41 5.39 19.99
CA VAL A 196 13.43 6.46 20.09
C VAL A 196 14.12 7.73 20.55
N LYS A 197 13.87 8.81 19.82
CA LYS A 197 14.19 10.18 20.23
C LYS A 197 12.89 10.90 20.56
N HIS A 198 12.96 11.89 21.43
CA HIS A 198 11.84 12.79 21.71
C HIS A 198 12.12 14.17 21.14
N ALA A 199 11.08 14.76 20.58
CA ALA A 199 11.06 16.14 20.14
C ALA A 199 9.85 16.83 20.77
N SER A 200 10.03 18.11 21.09
CA SER A 200 8.92 18.96 21.54
C SER A 200 7.88 19.07 20.41
N PRO A 201 6.57 19.02 20.70
CA PRO A 201 5.53 19.30 19.71
C PRO A 201 5.67 20.68 19.05
N GLN A 202 6.37 21.62 19.70
CA GLN A 202 6.62 22.96 19.20
C GLN A 202 7.84 23.05 18.28
N SER A 203 8.68 22.01 18.21
CA SER A 203 9.88 22.02 17.36
C SER A 203 9.55 21.88 15.87
N ILE A 204 8.29 21.65 15.52
CA ILE A 204 7.84 21.38 14.16
C ILE A 204 6.40 21.85 13.98
N PRO A 205 6.00 22.39 12.80
CA PRO A 205 4.69 23.02 12.65
C PRO A 205 3.53 22.04 12.42
N TYR A 206 3.75 20.73 12.55
CA TYR A 206 2.74 19.70 12.27
C TYR A 206 2.76 18.56 13.29
N GLY A 207 1.59 18.00 13.57
CA GLY A 207 1.37 16.89 14.48
C GLY A 207 1.05 15.57 13.78
N TYR A 208 0.53 14.63 14.56
CA TYR A 208 0.01 13.33 14.12
C TYR A 208 -1.31 13.43 13.34
N GLY A 209 -1.70 12.34 12.71
CA GLY A 209 -2.86 12.24 11.82
C GLY A 209 -2.50 12.59 10.38
N PHE A 210 -3.40 12.27 9.45
CA PHE A 210 -3.21 12.61 8.04
C PHE A 210 -4.56 12.83 7.38
N GLN A 211 -4.69 13.98 6.73
CA GLN A 211 -5.86 14.38 5.97
C GLN A 211 -5.40 14.80 4.57
N VAL A 212 -6.21 14.45 3.58
CA VAL A 212 -5.97 14.76 2.18
C VAL A 212 -7.18 15.51 1.67
N GLU A 213 -6.94 16.63 1.01
CA GLU A 213 -7.96 17.43 0.33
C GLU A 213 -7.63 17.47 -1.16
N LEU A 214 -8.66 17.44 -2.02
CA LEU A 214 -8.54 17.58 -3.47
C LEU A 214 -9.64 18.52 -3.97
N SER A 215 -9.28 19.47 -4.80
CA SER A 215 -10.21 20.46 -5.36
C SER A 215 -9.87 20.78 -6.81
N VAL A 216 -10.90 21.10 -7.59
CA VAL A 216 -10.75 21.64 -8.94
C VAL A 216 -10.56 23.15 -8.84
N VAL A 217 -9.49 23.68 -9.43
CA VAL A 217 -9.12 25.11 -9.31
C VAL A 217 -9.06 25.85 -10.65
N SER A 218 -9.25 25.17 -11.77
CA SER A 218 -9.58 25.84 -13.04
C SER A 218 -11.09 26.00 -13.19
N ALA A 219 -11.52 26.99 -13.97
CA ALA A 219 -12.87 27.06 -14.49
C ALA A 219 -12.90 26.47 -15.91
N PRO A 220 -14.05 25.91 -16.36
CA PRO A 220 -14.21 25.53 -17.75
C PRO A 220 -14.06 26.73 -18.71
N LYS A 221 -13.50 26.52 -19.90
CA LYS A 221 -13.31 27.56 -20.93
C LYS A 221 -14.61 28.24 -21.35
N ASN A 222 -15.71 27.48 -21.38
CA ASN A 222 -17.05 28.01 -21.69
C ASN A 222 -17.79 28.56 -20.45
N GLY A 223 -17.14 28.58 -19.28
CA GLY A 223 -17.70 29.07 -18.02
C GLY A 223 -18.70 28.13 -17.33
N ARG A 224 -19.03 26.97 -17.90
CA ARG A 224 -20.12 26.10 -17.41
C ARG A 224 -19.75 24.64 -17.25
N LEU A 225 -19.15 24.03 -18.27
CA LEU A 225 -18.88 22.59 -18.34
C LEU A 225 -17.52 22.37 -19.01
N TYR A 226 -16.71 21.48 -18.46
CA TYR A 226 -15.49 21.08 -19.15
C TYR A 226 -15.85 20.36 -20.45
N MET A 227 -15.07 20.58 -21.49
CA MET A 227 -15.24 19.91 -22.78
C MET A 227 -14.12 18.87 -23.01
N PRO A 228 -14.36 17.84 -23.84
CA PRO A 228 -13.29 16.95 -24.28
C PRO A 228 -12.10 17.73 -24.86
N GLY A 229 -10.87 17.31 -24.54
CA GLY A 229 -9.64 18.03 -24.90
C GLY A 229 -9.26 19.16 -23.94
N GLU A 230 -10.07 19.48 -22.93
CA GLU A 230 -9.80 20.56 -21.99
C GLU A 230 -8.91 20.15 -20.81
N ALA A 231 -8.12 21.10 -20.32
CA ALA A 231 -7.27 20.93 -19.15
C ALA A 231 -8.04 21.19 -17.85
N VAL A 232 -8.02 20.21 -16.94
CA VAL A 232 -8.56 20.30 -15.57
C VAL A 232 -7.39 20.52 -14.62
N LYS A 233 -7.34 21.69 -13.97
CA LYS A 233 -6.33 21.98 -12.95
C LYS A 233 -6.87 21.56 -11.59
N LEU A 234 -6.14 20.70 -10.92
CA LEU A 234 -6.43 20.19 -9.59
C LEU A 234 -5.43 20.79 -8.60
N GLN A 235 -5.91 21.11 -7.40
CA GLN A 235 -5.07 21.42 -6.25
C GLN A 235 -5.33 20.39 -5.16
N PHE A 236 -4.27 19.92 -4.53
CA PHE A 236 -4.36 19.06 -3.37
C PHE A 236 -3.67 19.71 -2.19
N THR A 237 -4.11 19.37 -0.99
CA THR A 237 -3.54 19.89 0.26
C THR A 237 -3.46 18.76 1.26
N PHE A 238 -2.30 18.65 1.91
CA PHE A 238 -2.05 17.67 2.95
C PHE A 238 -2.04 18.34 4.32
N ARG A 239 -2.77 17.76 5.28
CA ARG A 239 -2.86 18.26 6.65
C ARG A 239 -2.61 17.16 7.68
N ASP A 240 -2.21 17.57 8.88
CA ASP A 240 -2.23 16.70 10.05
C ASP A 240 -3.68 16.52 10.59
N GLY A 241 -3.85 15.75 11.66
CA GLY A 241 -5.15 15.53 12.29
C GLY A 241 -5.76 16.77 12.96
N LYS A 242 -5.00 17.84 13.14
CA LYS A 242 -5.47 19.14 13.68
C LYS A 242 -5.75 20.17 12.58
N GLY A 243 -5.55 19.82 11.31
CA GLY A 243 -5.78 20.70 10.17
C GLY A 243 -4.58 21.57 9.77
N ASN A 244 -3.42 21.42 10.42
CA ASN A 244 -2.21 22.16 10.04
C ASN A 244 -1.68 21.65 8.71
N ARG A 245 -1.33 22.57 7.81
CA ARG A 245 -0.78 22.22 6.49
C ARG A 245 0.61 21.61 6.63
N LEU A 246 0.87 20.53 5.89
CA LEU A 246 2.15 19.79 5.94
C LEU A 246 3.24 20.34 5.00
N HIS A 247 2.92 21.36 4.22
CA HIS A 247 3.79 21.93 3.19
C HIS A 247 3.38 23.38 2.90
N PRO A 248 4.27 24.25 2.41
CA PRO A 248 3.88 25.57 1.91
C PRO A 248 2.85 25.49 0.78
N ALA A 249 2.10 26.56 0.55
CA ALA A 249 1.25 26.64 -0.64
C ALA A 249 2.10 26.68 -1.91
N GLY A 250 1.70 25.93 -2.94
CA GLY A 250 2.37 25.86 -4.24
C GLY A 250 3.53 24.87 -4.31
N SER A 251 3.98 24.30 -3.19
CA SER A 251 5.20 23.49 -3.13
C SER A 251 5.07 22.30 -2.17
N LEU A 252 5.62 21.16 -2.59
CA LEU A 252 5.91 19.98 -1.78
C LEU A 252 7.43 19.77 -1.68
N PRO A 253 7.91 18.92 -0.75
CA PRO A 253 9.31 18.49 -0.76
C PRO A 253 9.71 17.92 -2.13
N THR A 254 10.95 18.16 -2.55
CA THR A 254 11.45 17.53 -3.78
C THR A 254 11.64 16.04 -3.57
N TYR A 255 11.73 15.28 -4.66
CA TYR A 255 12.07 13.86 -4.56
C TYR A 255 13.46 13.66 -3.93
N GLY A 256 14.41 14.56 -4.22
CA GLY A 256 15.74 14.63 -3.64
C GLY A 256 15.71 14.79 -2.13
N GLN A 257 14.92 15.75 -1.63
CA GLN A 257 14.73 15.95 -0.19
C GLN A 257 14.14 14.72 0.49
N PHE A 258 13.18 14.05 -0.16
CA PHE A 258 12.60 12.81 0.34
C PHE A 258 13.65 11.69 0.45
N ILE A 259 14.39 11.38 -0.61
CA ILE A 259 15.35 10.26 -0.60
C ILE A 259 16.54 10.47 0.35
N ARG A 260 16.89 11.73 0.63
CA ARG A 260 17.94 12.16 1.57
C ARG A 260 17.42 12.29 3.01
N ASP A 261 16.15 11.94 3.26
CA ASP A 261 15.48 12.07 4.56
C ASP A 261 15.49 13.53 5.11
N GLU A 262 15.50 14.54 4.23
CA GLU A 262 15.44 15.97 4.58
C GLU A 262 13.98 16.47 4.76
N ALA A 263 13.02 15.74 4.20
CA ALA A 263 11.59 16.07 4.29
C ALA A 263 11.01 15.70 5.66
N MET A 264 10.93 16.67 6.57
CA MET A 264 10.50 16.44 7.95
C MET A 264 8.98 16.22 8.13
N ASN A 265 8.16 16.50 7.10
CA ASN A 265 6.70 16.41 7.18
C ASN A 265 6.13 14.99 7.11
N GLY A 266 6.99 14.02 6.82
CA GLY A 266 6.64 12.60 6.72
C GLY A 266 5.83 12.25 5.47
N LEU A 267 5.68 13.15 4.50
CA LEU A 267 5.10 12.79 3.21
C LEU A 267 6.05 11.84 2.48
N GLU A 268 5.50 10.75 1.96
CA GLU A 268 6.26 9.71 1.29
C GLU A 268 6.07 9.78 -0.23
N TYR A 269 7.11 9.42 -0.98
CA TYR A 269 7.06 9.23 -2.43
C TYR A 269 7.38 7.79 -2.82
N TYR A 270 7.23 7.46 -4.10
CA TYR A 270 7.60 6.14 -4.60
C TYR A 270 9.11 5.91 -4.49
N ASP A 271 9.53 4.85 -3.80
CA ASP A 271 10.93 4.43 -3.64
C ASP A 271 11.09 2.95 -4.03
N SER A 272 11.02 2.66 -5.34
CA SER A 272 11.11 1.28 -5.86
C SER A 272 12.39 0.55 -5.52
N PRO A 273 13.60 1.18 -5.49
CA PRO A 273 14.83 0.48 -5.16
C PRO A 273 14.85 -0.11 -3.75
N ARG A 274 14.06 0.46 -2.82
CA ARG A 274 14.01 0.03 -1.42
C ARG A 274 12.87 -0.96 -1.11
N LEU A 275 11.95 -1.20 -2.05
CA LEU A 275 10.76 -2.02 -1.79
C LEU A 275 10.36 -2.90 -2.99
N ASN A 276 10.77 -4.17 -2.97
CA ASN A 276 10.23 -5.17 -3.91
C ASN A 276 8.85 -5.65 -3.44
N SER A 277 7.78 -4.93 -3.80
CA SER A 277 6.42 -5.28 -3.36
C SER A 277 5.70 -6.22 -4.33
N THR A 278 4.79 -7.03 -3.80
CA THR A 278 3.93 -7.94 -4.58
C THR A 278 2.51 -7.86 -4.02
N VAL A 279 1.51 -7.82 -4.90
CA VAL A 279 0.11 -7.81 -4.49
C VAL A 279 -0.18 -9.02 -3.59
N TYR A 280 -0.95 -8.76 -2.54
CA TYR A 280 -1.23 -9.66 -1.43
C TYR A 280 0.00 -10.07 -0.59
N TYR A 281 1.03 -10.67 -1.18
CA TYR A 281 2.08 -11.38 -0.43
C TYR A 281 3.13 -10.50 0.23
N ALA A 282 3.51 -9.35 -0.34
CA ALA A 282 4.68 -8.62 0.15
C ALA A 282 4.50 -7.11 0.08
N LEU A 283 4.31 -6.47 1.24
CA LEU A 283 4.56 -5.05 1.49
C LEU A 283 3.87 -4.03 0.56
N LYS A 284 2.89 -4.44 -0.26
CA LYS A 284 2.19 -3.53 -1.19
C LYS A 284 1.46 -2.38 -0.48
N HIS A 285 1.21 -2.47 0.82
CA HIS A 285 0.67 -1.35 1.62
C HIS A 285 1.68 -0.25 1.93
N ARG A 286 2.98 -0.55 1.83
CA ARG A 286 4.07 0.41 1.99
C ARG A 286 4.44 1.12 0.69
N GLU A 287 3.86 0.72 -0.44
CA GLU A 287 3.97 1.49 -1.68
C GLU A 287 3.35 2.89 -1.46
N ALA A 288 4.20 3.90 -1.51
CA ALA A 288 3.92 5.21 -0.98
C ALA A 288 3.70 6.30 -2.04
N ASN A 289 3.36 5.90 -3.27
CA ASN A 289 3.22 6.81 -4.40
C ASN A 289 2.06 7.76 -4.11
N ILE A 290 2.29 9.06 -4.31
CA ILE A 290 1.20 10.00 -4.46
C ILE A 290 0.73 9.91 -5.91
N LEU A 291 -0.51 9.47 -6.12
CA LEU A 291 -1.11 9.34 -7.45
C LEU A 291 -2.34 10.22 -7.52
N VAL A 292 -2.52 10.89 -8.66
CA VAL A 292 -3.77 11.58 -8.98
C VAL A 292 -4.33 11.03 -10.28
N GLY A 293 -5.58 10.59 -10.23
CA GLY A 293 -6.32 10.05 -11.37
C GLY A 293 -7.63 10.78 -11.60
N LEU A 294 -8.15 10.69 -12.82
CA LEU A 294 -9.45 11.18 -13.25
C LEU A 294 -10.12 10.11 -14.10
N SER A 295 -11.33 9.69 -13.73
CA SER A 295 -12.07 8.67 -14.48
C SER A 295 -13.54 9.02 -14.65
N GLY A 296 -14.12 8.65 -15.79
CA GLY A 296 -15.53 8.87 -16.08
C GLY A 296 -15.93 8.60 -17.54
N PRO A 297 -17.23 8.76 -17.87
CA PRO A 297 -18.29 9.18 -16.95
C PRO A 297 -18.68 8.07 -15.94
N THR A 298 -19.15 8.46 -14.75
CA THR A 298 -19.38 7.55 -13.61
C THR A 298 -20.33 6.40 -13.89
N ASN A 299 -21.34 6.59 -14.75
CA ASN A 299 -22.27 5.54 -15.16
C ASN A 299 -21.66 4.49 -16.12
N LYS A 300 -20.43 4.72 -16.60
CA LYS A 300 -19.71 3.80 -17.48
C LYS A 300 -18.55 3.10 -16.78
N LEU A 301 -18.18 3.50 -15.56
CA LEU A 301 -17.09 2.89 -14.81
C LEU A 301 -17.34 1.39 -14.61
N ARG A 302 -16.35 0.60 -15.03
CA ARG A 302 -16.37 -0.87 -15.01
C ARG A 302 -14.96 -1.39 -15.11
N GLN A 303 -14.79 -2.70 -14.96
CA GLN A 303 -13.50 -3.36 -15.12
C GLN A 303 -12.82 -2.91 -16.43
N SER A 304 -11.55 -2.48 -16.32
CA SER A 304 -10.73 -2.11 -17.46
C SER A 304 -10.36 -3.36 -18.28
N LYS A 305 -10.35 -3.21 -19.59
CA LYS A 305 -9.82 -4.17 -20.57
C LYS A 305 -8.44 -3.77 -21.08
N SER A 306 -8.07 -2.50 -20.88
CA SER A 306 -6.76 -1.97 -21.24
C SER A 306 -5.65 -2.49 -20.31
N ILE A 307 -4.46 -2.66 -20.88
CA ILE A 307 -3.21 -2.87 -20.16
C ILE A 307 -2.34 -1.65 -20.47
N LEU A 308 -1.93 -0.92 -19.43
CA LEU A 308 -1.05 0.23 -19.57
C LEU A 308 0.39 -0.25 -19.81
N ASP A 309 0.98 0.18 -20.92
CA ASP A 309 2.43 0.04 -21.13
C ASP A 309 3.18 0.95 -20.14
N GLY A 310 4.08 0.38 -19.34
CA GLY A 310 4.90 1.12 -18.39
C GLY A 310 5.70 2.29 -18.98
N LYS A 311 5.99 2.29 -20.28
CA LYS A 311 6.60 3.46 -20.95
C LYS A 311 5.72 4.71 -20.87
N GLN A 312 4.40 4.55 -20.87
CA GLN A 312 3.46 5.66 -20.78
C GLN A 312 3.47 6.35 -19.41
N LEU A 313 4.06 5.74 -18.38
CA LEU A 313 4.21 6.40 -17.07
C LEU A 313 5.13 7.61 -17.15
N PHE A 314 6.05 7.67 -18.12
CA PHE A 314 6.97 8.79 -18.28
C PHE A 314 6.33 10.00 -19.00
N GLU A 315 5.15 9.84 -19.56
CA GLU A 315 4.36 10.93 -20.13
C GLU A 315 3.81 11.85 -19.03
N PRO A 316 3.41 13.10 -19.34
CA PRO A 316 2.82 14.01 -18.35
C PRO A 316 1.61 13.41 -17.62
N GLN A 317 0.84 12.57 -18.31
CA GLN A 317 -0.21 11.71 -17.77
C GLN A 317 -0.27 10.41 -18.56
N ALA A 318 -0.54 9.30 -17.87
CA ALA A 318 -0.80 8.01 -18.46
C ALA A 318 -2.28 7.85 -18.80
N MET A 319 -2.58 7.15 -19.90
CA MET A 319 -3.94 6.77 -20.28
C MET A 319 -4.26 5.38 -19.73
N ALA A 320 -4.87 5.30 -18.55
CA ALA A 320 -5.27 4.03 -17.95
C ALA A 320 -6.42 3.37 -18.74
N GLU A 321 -7.45 4.13 -19.10
CA GLU A 321 -8.61 3.63 -19.83
C GLU A 321 -9.03 4.58 -20.94
N ASN A 322 -9.47 4.02 -22.06
CA ASN A 322 -9.91 4.79 -23.23
C ASN A 322 -11.28 4.35 -23.73
N VAL A 323 -11.97 5.25 -24.43
CA VAL A 323 -13.36 5.02 -24.85
C VAL A 323 -13.47 3.90 -25.88
N ARG A 324 -12.47 3.71 -26.74
CA ARG A 324 -12.51 2.65 -27.76
C ARG A 324 -12.51 1.25 -27.14
N THR A 325 -11.64 1.02 -26.17
CA THR A 325 -11.42 -0.31 -25.57
C THR A 325 -12.30 -0.54 -24.34
N ASP A 326 -12.33 0.44 -23.45
CA ASP A 326 -12.98 0.34 -22.15
C ASP A 326 -14.38 0.94 -22.18
N GLY A 327 -14.65 1.85 -23.12
CA GLY A 327 -15.91 2.59 -23.25
C GLY A 327 -16.17 3.56 -22.11
N TYR A 328 -15.09 4.03 -21.49
CA TYR A 328 -14.99 5.19 -20.61
C TYR A 328 -13.53 5.67 -20.62
N THR A 329 -13.27 6.81 -20.00
CA THR A 329 -11.94 7.41 -19.89
C THR A 329 -11.38 7.23 -18.48
N GLY A 330 -10.09 6.94 -18.38
CA GLY A 330 -9.33 7.11 -17.16
C GLY A 330 -7.89 7.51 -17.45
N VAL A 331 -7.42 8.52 -16.74
CA VAL A 331 -6.06 9.05 -16.85
C VAL A 331 -5.47 9.24 -15.46
N PHE A 332 -4.16 9.09 -15.31
CA PHE A 332 -3.50 9.34 -14.03
C PHE A 332 -2.04 9.77 -14.19
N THR A 333 -1.48 10.32 -13.12
CA THR A 333 -0.05 10.63 -13.03
C THR A 333 0.44 10.54 -11.59
N GLY A 334 1.76 10.54 -11.41
CA GLY A 334 2.42 10.59 -10.11
C GLY A 334 2.68 12.02 -9.64
N VAL A 335 2.82 12.20 -8.33
CA VAL A 335 3.35 13.41 -7.71
C VAL A 335 4.55 13.02 -6.82
N PRO A 336 5.79 13.42 -7.16
CA PRO A 336 6.18 14.07 -8.41
C PRO A 336 5.89 13.19 -9.65
N PRO A 337 5.89 13.76 -10.87
CA PRO A 337 5.73 12.98 -12.09
C PRO A 337 6.67 11.78 -12.11
N PHE A 338 6.24 10.65 -12.68
CA PHE A 338 7.07 9.43 -12.65
C PHE A 338 8.40 9.60 -13.38
N SER A 339 8.48 10.52 -14.34
CA SER A 339 9.74 10.87 -15.00
C SER A 339 10.76 11.56 -14.07
N VAL A 340 10.34 11.99 -12.87
CA VAL A 340 11.23 12.42 -11.76
C VAL A 340 11.53 11.24 -10.83
N SER A 341 10.50 10.53 -10.34
CA SER A 341 10.70 9.45 -9.35
C SER A 341 11.38 8.21 -9.94
N LEU A 342 11.23 7.97 -11.25
CA LEU A 342 11.82 6.85 -12.00
C LEU A 342 12.95 7.28 -12.94
N GLY A 343 13.09 8.57 -13.24
CA GLY A 343 13.98 9.09 -14.30
C GLY A 343 15.44 9.32 -13.92
N GLY A 344 15.92 8.79 -12.79
CA GLY A 344 17.33 8.86 -12.38
C GLY A 344 17.68 10.05 -11.48
N GLN A 345 18.98 10.37 -11.35
CA GLN A 345 19.48 11.39 -10.40
C GLN A 345 19.28 12.84 -10.85
N ALA A 346 19.32 13.12 -12.15
CA ALA A 346 19.37 14.49 -12.68
C ALA A 346 18.14 15.35 -12.36
N ARG A 347 16.98 14.71 -12.10
CA ARG A 347 15.68 15.39 -11.94
C ARG A 347 15.17 15.43 -10.50
N ARG A 348 15.93 14.88 -9.55
CA ARG A 348 15.42 14.63 -8.18
C ARG A 348 15.10 15.91 -7.42
N ASP A 349 15.84 16.98 -7.67
CA ASP A 349 15.65 18.28 -7.02
C ASP A 349 14.74 19.23 -7.82
N GLU A 350 14.04 18.73 -8.85
CA GLU A 350 12.99 19.50 -9.52
C GLU A 350 11.88 19.90 -8.53
N PRO A 351 11.36 21.14 -8.61
CA PRO A 351 10.25 21.58 -7.77
C PRO A 351 9.01 20.71 -7.96
N VAL A 352 8.36 20.35 -6.86
CA VAL A 352 7.12 19.58 -6.86
C VAL A 352 5.99 20.51 -6.43
N SER A 353 4.97 20.68 -7.28
CA SER A 353 3.82 21.54 -6.97
C SER A 353 2.70 20.77 -6.27
N ASP A 354 1.91 21.48 -5.46
CA ASP A 354 0.64 21.00 -4.93
C ASP A 354 -0.56 21.21 -5.88
N THR A 355 -0.27 21.66 -7.11
CA THR A 355 -1.21 21.71 -8.22
C THR A 355 -0.73 20.85 -9.36
N LEU A 356 -1.69 20.24 -10.08
CA LEU A 356 -1.40 19.51 -11.30
C LEU A 356 -2.50 19.73 -12.34
N THR A 357 -2.19 19.43 -13.58
CA THR A 357 -3.14 19.51 -14.68
C THR A 357 -3.33 18.14 -15.31
N LEU A 358 -4.57 17.67 -15.38
CA LEU A 358 -4.96 16.52 -16.19
C LEU A 358 -5.76 17.00 -17.40
N THR A 359 -5.43 16.49 -18.58
CA THR A 359 -6.14 16.80 -19.82
C THR A 359 -7.22 15.74 -20.06
N LEU A 360 -8.46 16.19 -20.26
CA LEU A 360 -9.54 15.34 -20.74
C LEU A 360 -9.21 14.88 -22.16
N PRO A 361 -9.23 13.58 -22.46
CA PRO A 361 -9.09 13.09 -23.82
C PRO A 361 -10.13 13.70 -24.77
N ARG A 362 -9.77 13.81 -26.05
CA ARG A 362 -10.66 14.43 -27.07
C ARG A 362 -11.93 13.62 -27.33
N ASP A 363 -11.90 12.33 -27.03
CA ASP A 363 -13.03 11.40 -27.14
C ASP A 363 -13.77 11.19 -25.81
N ALA A 364 -13.44 11.95 -24.76
CA ALA A 364 -14.14 11.89 -23.47
C ALA A 364 -15.66 12.05 -23.65
N GLN A 365 -16.42 11.13 -23.06
CA GLN A 365 -17.88 11.12 -23.19
C GLN A 365 -18.53 12.09 -22.18
N PRO A 366 -19.68 12.71 -22.50
CA PRO A 366 -20.38 13.57 -21.55
C PRO A 366 -20.80 12.83 -20.26
N GLY A 367 -20.61 13.47 -19.11
CA GLY A 367 -21.10 13.02 -17.81
C GLY A 367 -20.27 13.54 -16.63
N THR A 368 -20.48 12.93 -15.46
CA THR A 368 -19.72 13.21 -14.25
C THR A 368 -18.45 12.37 -14.23
N TYR A 369 -17.32 13.00 -13.95
CA TYR A 369 -16.02 12.37 -13.75
C TYR A 369 -15.60 12.50 -12.29
N VAL A 370 -14.82 11.55 -11.80
CA VAL A 370 -14.25 11.56 -10.45
C VAL A 370 -12.74 11.71 -10.55
N ALA A 371 -12.22 12.78 -9.99
CA ALA A 371 -10.80 12.92 -9.70
C ALA A 371 -10.52 12.35 -8.31
N ALA A 372 -9.42 11.62 -8.17
CA ALA A 372 -9.00 11.02 -6.92
C ALA A 372 -7.50 11.20 -6.72
N ILE A 373 -7.10 11.46 -5.48
CA ILE A 373 -5.71 11.44 -5.05
C ILE A 373 -5.53 10.40 -3.96
N LYS A 374 -4.43 9.63 -3.99
CA LYS A 374 -3.94 8.86 -2.83
C LYS A 374 -2.58 9.38 -2.39
N ALA A 375 -2.29 9.28 -1.11
CA ALA A 375 -0.98 9.58 -0.54
C ALA A 375 -0.72 8.73 0.72
N ARG A 376 0.55 8.63 1.09
CA ARG A 376 1.01 8.03 2.36
C ARG A 376 1.78 9.05 3.16
N ARG A 377 1.59 9.03 4.48
CA ARG A 377 2.38 9.76 5.45
C ARG A 377 2.95 8.80 6.49
N ASN A 378 4.23 8.97 6.81
CA ASN A 378 4.93 8.29 7.90
C ASN A 378 5.56 9.35 8.82
N PHE A 379 4.98 9.57 9.98
CA PHE A 379 5.38 10.66 10.87
C PHE A 379 5.47 10.19 12.32
N GLY A 380 6.66 10.29 12.90
CA GLY A 380 6.91 9.98 14.31
C GLY A 380 6.40 8.61 14.77
N GLY A 381 6.55 7.59 13.91
CA GLY A 381 6.10 6.22 14.15
C GLY A 381 4.66 5.94 13.72
N GLU A 382 3.90 6.92 13.22
CA GLU A 382 2.56 6.72 12.67
C GLU A 382 2.59 6.62 11.15
N ALA A 383 2.05 5.54 10.60
CA ALA A 383 1.89 5.39 9.16
C ALA A 383 0.41 5.40 8.74
N LEU A 384 0.03 6.32 7.86
CA LEU A 384 -1.33 6.48 7.37
C LEU A 384 -1.36 6.59 5.84
N ASN A 385 -2.24 5.78 5.23
CA ASN A 385 -2.60 5.91 3.82
C ASN A 385 -3.96 6.62 3.74
N ARG A 386 -4.04 7.71 2.98
CA ARG A 386 -5.25 8.53 2.83
C ARG A 386 -5.48 8.92 1.38
N ALA A 387 -6.73 9.24 1.06
CA ALA A 387 -7.16 9.61 -0.27
C ALA A 387 -8.32 10.59 -0.17
N ALA A 388 -8.55 11.33 -1.24
CA ALA A 388 -9.65 12.26 -1.39
C ALA A 388 -10.18 12.22 -2.82
N THR A 389 -11.45 12.58 -2.99
CA THR A 389 -12.08 12.70 -4.30
C THR A 389 -12.71 14.07 -4.50
N THR A 390 -12.85 14.45 -5.76
CA THR A 390 -13.68 15.57 -6.19
C THR A 390 -14.29 15.22 -7.55
N THR A 391 -15.32 15.94 -7.97
CA THR A 391 -16.05 15.66 -9.21
C THR A 391 -15.87 16.75 -10.24
N VAL A 392 -15.82 16.36 -11.51
CA VAL A 392 -15.76 17.26 -12.66
C VAL A 392 -16.93 16.94 -13.58
N GLN A 393 -17.63 17.95 -14.09
CA GLN A 393 -18.73 17.74 -15.03
C GLN A 393 -18.29 18.05 -16.47
N VAL A 394 -18.50 17.08 -17.37
CA VAL A 394 -17.99 17.13 -18.75
C VAL A 394 -19.15 17.08 -19.74
N GLY A 395 -19.24 18.06 -20.66
CA GLY A 395 -20.13 18.04 -21.83
C GLY A 395 -21.65 18.02 -21.61
N THR A 396 -22.13 17.83 -20.38
CA THR A 396 -23.56 17.83 -20.03
C THR A 396 -23.77 18.34 -18.61
N VAL A 397 -24.90 19.01 -18.33
CA VAL A 397 -25.25 19.44 -16.97
C VAL A 397 -25.82 18.31 -16.10
N THR A 398 -26.30 17.23 -16.71
CA THR A 398 -26.93 16.13 -15.99
C THR A 398 -25.86 15.24 -15.34
N PRO A 399 -25.85 15.09 -14.00
CA PRO A 399 -24.89 14.20 -13.35
C PRO A 399 -25.14 12.74 -13.74
N THR A 400 -24.06 11.98 -13.96
CA THR A 400 -24.15 10.54 -14.17
C THR A 400 -24.01 9.80 -12.84
N THR A 401 -24.73 8.68 -12.70
CA THR A 401 -24.72 7.88 -11.45
C THR A 401 -23.94 6.59 -11.66
N PHE A 402 -23.07 6.26 -10.70
CA PHE A 402 -22.34 5.00 -10.71
C PHE A 402 -23.22 3.85 -10.24
N THR A 403 -23.34 2.81 -11.05
CA THR A 403 -24.04 1.57 -10.72
C THR A 403 -23.00 0.44 -10.59
N PRO A 404 -22.56 0.08 -9.37
CA PRO A 404 -21.52 -0.91 -9.21
C PRO A 404 -22.03 -2.32 -9.57
N ALA A 405 -21.18 -3.13 -10.21
CA ALA A 405 -21.48 -4.54 -10.47
C ALA A 405 -21.25 -5.47 -9.25
N THR A 406 -20.58 -4.95 -8.22
CA THR A 406 -20.29 -5.65 -6.97
C THR A 406 -20.74 -4.82 -5.77
N GLY A 407 -21.08 -5.46 -4.66
CA GLY A 407 -21.57 -4.80 -3.45
C GLY A 407 -21.44 -5.71 -2.23
N LYS A 408 -22.24 -5.45 -1.20
CA LYS A 408 -22.25 -6.20 0.07
C LYS A 408 -20.92 -6.18 0.84
N CYS A 409 -20.02 -5.27 0.48
CA CYS A 409 -18.70 -5.13 1.11
C CYS A 409 -18.81 -4.84 2.61
N GLU A 410 -19.80 -4.02 2.97
CA GLU A 410 -20.10 -3.65 4.34
C GLU A 410 -20.51 -4.85 5.19
N ASN A 411 -20.83 -6.03 4.64
CA ASN A 411 -21.07 -7.22 5.48
C ASN A 411 -19.80 -7.67 6.22
N CYS A 412 -18.62 -7.35 5.71
CA CYS A 412 -17.32 -7.73 6.30
C CYS A 412 -16.45 -6.52 6.67
N HIS A 413 -16.70 -5.36 6.07
CA HIS A 413 -15.89 -4.15 6.21
C HIS A 413 -16.58 -3.10 7.09
N GLN A 414 -16.70 -3.35 8.39
CA GLN A 414 -17.36 -2.43 9.31
C GLN A 414 -16.44 -1.95 10.41
N GLY A 415 -16.75 -0.78 10.97
CA GLY A 415 -16.03 -0.24 12.12
C GLY A 415 -14.52 -0.16 11.85
N PRO A 416 -13.66 -0.85 12.62
CA PRO A 416 -12.21 -0.80 12.40
C PRO A 416 -11.71 -1.37 11.06
N SER A 417 -12.49 -2.20 10.37
CA SER A 417 -12.18 -2.71 9.02
C SER A 417 -12.93 -1.98 7.89
N GLY A 418 -13.59 -0.86 8.22
CA GLY A 418 -14.30 -0.01 7.27
C GLY A 418 -13.40 0.54 6.16
N PHE A 419 -13.97 0.79 4.98
CA PHE A 419 -13.23 1.28 3.82
C PHE A 419 -12.61 2.66 4.00
N ASP A 420 -13.23 3.50 4.82
CA ASP A 420 -12.70 4.77 5.34
C ASP A 420 -11.42 4.60 6.19
N ARG A 421 -10.98 3.36 6.46
CA ARG A 421 -9.73 3.03 7.17
C ARG A 421 -8.75 2.19 6.35
N ILE A 422 -9.23 1.19 5.60
CA ILE A 422 -8.37 0.17 4.98
C ILE A 422 -8.10 0.36 3.47
N LEU A 423 -8.90 1.17 2.76
CA LEU A 423 -8.77 1.44 1.31
C LEU A 423 -8.17 2.82 1.04
N HIS A 424 -6.96 3.07 1.53
CA HIS A 424 -6.39 4.44 1.52
C HIS A 424 -7.34 5.45 2.18
N GLY A 425 -8.16 5.03 3.14
CA GLY A 425 -9.10 5.89 3.84
C GLY A 425 -10.18 6.54 2.96
N VAL A 426 -10.56 5.94 1.84
CA VAL A 426 -11.66 6.41 0.99
C VAL A 426 -12.71 5.32 0.79
N ASN A 427 -13.99 5.67 1.00
CA ASN A 427 -15.13 4.79 0.78
C ASN A 427 -15.76 4.95 -0.61
N ASP A 428 -15.40 6.00 -1.35
CA ASP A 428 -15.83 6.22 -2.73
C ASP A 428 -15.10 5.28 -3.69
N ARG A 429 -15.77 4.18 -4.05
CA ARG A 429 -15.23 3.15 -4.95
C ARG A 429 -14.95 3.65 -6.37
N ARG A 430 -15.51 4.79 -6.78
CA ARG A 430 -15.23 5.39 -8.09
C ARG A 430 -13.78 5.86 -8.19
N ALA A 431 -13.15 6.17 -7.04
CA ALA A 431 -11.74 6.58 -6.96
C ALA A 431 -10.76 5.51 -7.47
N CYS A 432 -11.17 4.24 -7.49
CA CYS A 432 -10.27 3.13 -7.76
C CYS A 432 -9.88 2.99 -9.23
N PHE A 433 -10.76 3.33 -10.16
CA PHE A 433 -10.67 2.89 -11.56
C PHE A 433 -9.39 3.38 -12.26
N ALA A 434 -9.13 4.70 -12.28
CA ALA A 434 -7.94 5.24 -12.95
C ALA A 434 -6.59 4.80 -12.33
N CYS A 435 -6.58 4.39 -11.05
CA CYS A 435 -5.35 4.00 -10.35
C CYS A 435 -5.08 2.48 -10.39
N HIS A 436 -6.12 1.67 -10.55
CA HIS A 436 -6.06 0.21 -10.49
C HIS A 436 -6.36 -0.42 -11.87
N VAL A 437 -5.58 -0.01 -12.87
CA VAL A 437 -5.49 -0.63 -14.19
C VAL A 437 -4.40 -1.70 -14.22
N ALA A 438 -4.51 -2.69 -15.10
CA ALA A 438 -3.41 -3.61 -15.38
C ALA A 438 -2.19 -2.85 -15.92
N LEU A 439 -1.01 -3.10 -15.35
CA LEU A 439 0.26 -2.54 -15.83
C LEU A 439 1.05 -3.66 -16.52
N SER A 440 1.74 -3.38 -17.63
CA SER A 440 2.50 -4.40 -18.37
C SER A 440 3.53 -5.16 -17.52
N PHE A 441 4.05 -4.52 -16.45
CA PHE A 441 5.01 -5.09 -15.50
C PHE A 441 4.38 -5.47 -14.14
N GLU A 442 3.10 -5.16 -13.93
CA GLU A 442 2.33 -5.45 -12.71
C GLU A 442 0.85 -5.63 -13.10
N ASN A 443 0.55 -6.72 -13.81
CA ASN A 443 -0.80 -6.99 -14.31
C ASN A 443 -1.82 -7.16 -13.18
N ASP A 444 -1.36 -7.55 -11.99
CA ASP A 444 -2.14 -7.68 -10.76
C ASP A 444 -2.48 -6.34 -10.08
N ASN A 445 -2.05 -5.20 -10.62
CA ASN A 445 -2.55 -3.88 -10.20
C ASN A 445 -4.03 -3.67 -10.57
N ALA A 446 -4.55 -4.41 -11.56
CA ALA A 446 -5.95 -4.37 -11.96
C ALA A 446 -6.89 -4.61 -10.76
N LEU A 447 -7.90 -3.76 -10.62
CA LEU A 447 -8.77 -3.74 -9.43
C LEU A 447 -9.39 -5.10 -9.12
N GLU A 448 -9.94 -5.77 -10.12
CA GLU A 448 -10.56 -7.08 -9.98
C GLU A 448 -9.56 -8.16 -9.58
N VAL A 449 -8.34 -8.13 -10.13
CA VAL A 449 -7.29 -9.10 -9.81
C VAL A 449 -6.87 -8.88 -8.36
N ARG A 450 -6.70 -7.63 -7.95
CA ARG A 450 -6.32 -7.26 -6.58
C ARG A 450 -7.38 -7.67 -5.57
N VAL A 451 -8.65 -7.37 -5.85
CA VAL A 451 -9.77 -7.74 -4.96
C VAL A 451 -9.88 -9.26 -4.84
N HIS A 452 -9.88 -10.01 -5.94
CA HIS A 452 -9.91 -11.47 -5.86
C HIS A 452 -8.68 -12.01 -5.13
N SER A 453 -7.48 -11.50 -5.42
CA SER A 453 -6.25 -11.97 -4.81
C SER A 453 -6.23 -11.79 -3.30
N ILE A 454 -6.76 -10.67 -2.79
CA ILE A 454 -6.79 -10.39 -1.36
C ILE A 454 -7.75 -11.32 -0.61
N HIS A 455 -8.89 -11.66 -1.20
CA HIS A 455 -9.90 -12.51 -0.56
C HIS A 455 -9.61 -14.00 -0.76
N SER A 456 -9.20 -14.43 -1.96
CA SER A 456 -8.97 -15.84 -2.27
C SER A 456 -7.72 -16.42 -1.60
N ARG A 457 -6.69 -15.60 -1.37
CA ARG A 457 -5.44 -16.05 -0.74
C ARG A 457 -5.47 -15.93 0.79
N SER A 458 -6.45 -15.23 1.36
CA SER A 458 -6.60 -15.05 2.80
C SER A 458 -7.41 -16.18 3.40
N ARG A 459 -6.81 -16.95 4.32
CA ARG A 459 -7.52 -17.98 5.09
C ARG A 459 -8.48 -17.43 6.13
N ARG A 460 -8.41 -16.12 6.38
CA ARG A 460 -9.35 -15.38 7.24
C ARG A 460 -10.57 -14.86 6.50
N TYR A 461 -10.67 -15.10 5.19
CA TYR A 461 -11.88 -14.74 4.46
C TYR A 461 -13.02 -15.64 4.93
N ALA A 462 -14.07 -15.02 5.49
CA ALA A 462 -15.13 -15.73 6.21
C ALA A 462 -16.14 -16.47 5.32
N ALA A 463 -16.03 -16.32 4.00
CA ALA A 463 -16.89 -17.00 3.02
C ALA A 463 -16.06 -17.91 2.12
N ASP A 464 -16.73 -18.79 1.37
CA ASP A 464 -16.07 -19.54 0.30
C ASP A 464 -15.66 -18.56 -0.82
N PRO A 465 -14.36 -18.44 -1.16
CA PRO A 465 -13.94 -17.64 -2.30
C PRO A 465 -14.66 -18.00 -3.60
N LYS A 466 -15.07 -19.26 -3.80
CA LYS A 466 -15.79 -19.73 -5.00
C LYS A 466 -17.23 -19.21 -5.06
N ASN A 467 -17.79 -18.73 -3.95
CA ASN A 467 -19.14 -18.20 -3.91
C ASN A 467 -19.16 -16.73 -4.38
N CYS A 468 -19.25 -16.54 -5.70
CA CYS A 468 -19.26 -15.21 -6.32
C CYS A 468 -20.38 -14.29 -5.82
N SER A 469 -21.53 -14.86 -5.38
CA SER A 469 -22.71 -14.10 -4.95
C SER A 469 -22.53 -13.30 -3.66
N VAL A 470 -21.45 -13.59 -2.93
CA VAL A 470 -21.03 -12.84 -1.74
C VAL A 470 -20.72 -11.38 -2.11
N CYS A 471 -20.13 -11.15 -3.29
CA CYS A 471 -19.70 -9.82 -3.74
C CYS A 471 -20.41 -9.37 -5.01
N HIS A 472 -20.65 -10.27 -5.97
CA HIS A 472 -21.29 -9.90 -7.25
C HIS A 472 -22.80 -9.70 -7.08
N LEU A 473 -23.31 -8.59 -7.63
CA LEU A 473 -24.73 -8.24 -7.58
C LEU A 473 -25.55 -8.91 -8.71
N SER A 474 -24.86 -9.44 -9.72
CA SER A 474 -25.40 -10.23 -10.81
C SER A 474 -24.42 -11.37 -11.14
N ALA A 475 -24.86 -12.38 -11.90
CA ALA A 475 -23.94 -13.43 -12.35
C ALA A 475 -22.75 -12.80 -13.11
N PRO A 476 -21.49 -13.08 -12.71
CA PRO A 476 -20.33 -12.55 -13.40
C PRO A 476 -20.20 -13.18 -14.79
N ALA A 477 -19.80 -12.38 -15.78
CA ALA A 477 -19.46 -12.86 -17.11
C ALA A 477 -17.94 -13.13 -17.19
N GLY A 478 -17.55 -14.30 -17.69
CA GLY A 478 -16.15 -14.69 -17.90
C GLY A 478 -15.51 -15.44 -16.72
N LEU A 479 -14.23 -15.81 -16.90
CA LEU A 479 -13.45 -16.52 -15.88
C LEU A 479 -13.10 -15.61 -14.70
N ALA A 480 -13.01 -16.19 -13.50
CA ALA A 480 -12.53 -15.50 -12.32
C ALA A 480 -11.05 -15.09 -12.50
N LYS A 481 -10.80 -13.83 -12.86
CA LYS A 481 -9.43 -13.29 -12.99
C LYS A 481 -8.78 -13.13 -11.62
N GLY A 482 -7.49 -13.43 -11.49
CA GLY A 482 -6.76 -13.32 -10.22
C GLY A 482 -6.92 -14.51 -9.27
N TRP A 483 -7.70 -15.51 -9.68
CA TRP A 483 -7.58 -16.87 -9.17
C TRP A 483 -6.37 -17.49 -9.84
N LEU A 484 -5.46 -18.07 -9.07
CA LEU A 484 -4.40 -18.86 -9.64
C LEU A 484 -5.03 -20.04 -10.38
N SER A 485 -5.05 -19.98 -11.70
CA SER A 485 -4.79 -21.17 -12.49
C SER A 485 -3.34 -21.54 -12.21
N GLY A 486 -3.13 -22.48 -11.30
CA GLY A 486 -1.99 -23.37 -11.45
C GLY A 486 -2.04 -23.91 -12.89
N ALA A 487 -0.94 -23.74 -13.61
CA ALA A 487 -0.73 -24.08 -15.02
C ALA A 487 -1.46 -23.19 -16.06
N GLY A 488 -0.67 -22.59 -16.94
CA GLY A 488 -1.10 -22.13 -18.27
C GLY A 488 -1.10 -20.63 -18.50
N PHE A 489 0.08 -20.06 -18.79
CA PHE A 489 0.24 -19.09 -19.87
C PHE A 489 1.29 -19.63 -20.83
#